data_AF-A0A498EVX2-F1
#
_entry.id   AF-A0A498EVX2-F1
#
_cell.length_a   1.000
_cell.length_b   1.000
_cell.length_c   1.000
_cell.angle_alpha   90.00
_cell.angle_beta   90.00
_cell.angle_gamma   90.00
#
_symmetry.space_group_name_H-M   'P 1'
#
loop_
_entity.id
_entity.type
_entity.pdbx_description
1 polymer ?
#
loop_
_entity_poly.entity_id
_entity_poly.type
_entity_poly.pdbx_seq_one_letter_code
_entity_poly.pdbx_strand_id
1 'polypeptide(L)'
;MNVINPVMWSVHVGFAVLWVGSVLFVTLAVLPPALRGEIGTTALGSVVGRLRWITRISAVAFVLSGGHMAGTLYTFEALTGTPRGHLVLTMLGLWFVGTGLVEVAGSKLADGLDADKLREPAREAKPFLYGASAVSLGLIVTAGLLASPSLL
;
A
#
# COMPACT_ATOMS: atom_id res chain seq x y z
N MET A 1 13.72 16.62 23.40
CA MET A 1 12.82 15.88 22.48
C MET A 1 13.61 14.69 21.93
N ASN A 2 13.06 13.47 21.99
CA ASN A 2 13.74 12.30 21.45
C ASN A 2 13.69 12.34 19.91
N VAL A 3 14.85 12.41 19.26
CA VAL A 3 14.99 12.49 17.79
C VAL A 3 14.36 11.30 17.07
N ILE A 4 14.17 10.17 17.76
CA ILE A 4 13.54 8.97 17.20
C ILE A 4 12.10 9.24 16.76
N ASN A 5 11.33 10.04 17.50
CA ASN A 5 9.92 10.29 17.18
C ASN A 5 9.72 10.95 15.80
N PRO A 6 10.34 12.11 15.50
CA PRO A 6 10.20 12.71 14.18
C PRO A 6 10.74 11.81 13.06
N VAL A 7 11.83 11.06 13.31
CA VAL A 7 12.36 10.09 12.33
C VAL A 7 11.34 9.01 12.01
N MET A 8 10.71 8.38 13.01
CA MET A 8 9.71 7.34 12.80
C MET A 8 8.48 7.88 12.06
N TRP A 9 8.02 9.08 12.40
CA TRP A 9 6.95 9.75 11.67
C TRP A 9 7.31 10.00 10.20
N SER A 10 8.50 10.55 9.93
CA SER A 10 8.96 10.79 8.55
C SER A 10 9.10 9.50 7.75
N VAL A 11 9.64 8.43 8.35
CA VAL A 11 9.72 7.11 7.71
C VAL A 11 8.33 6.60 7.39
N HIS A 12 7.41 6.62 8.35
CA HIS A 12 6.06 6.10 8.15
C HIS A 12 5.33 6.83 7.02
N VAL A 13 5.29 8.17 7.08
CA VAL A 13 4.59 8.99 6.09
C VAL A 13 5.29 8.91 4.73
N GLY A 14 6.62 8.94 4.69
CA GLY A 14 7.38 8.83 3.45
C GLY A 14 7.10 7.52 2.70
N PHE A 15 7.12 6.38 3.43
CA PHE A 15 6.76 5.09 2.85
C PHE A 15 5.27 4.98 2.51
N ALA A 16 4.38 5.63 3.29
CA ALA A 16 2.95 5.68 2.98
C ALA A 16 2.70 6.36 1.62
N VAL A 17 3.32 7.52 1.40
CA VAL A 17 3.24 8.25 0.13
C VAL A 17 3.84 7.44 -1.02
N LEU A 18 5.04 6.86 -0.82
CA LEU A 18 5.69 6.05 -1.83
C LEU A 18 4.85 4.84 -2.24
N TRP A 19 4.35 4.08 -1.26
CA TRP A 19 3.62 2.85 -1.50
C TRP A 19 2.25 3.11 -2.13
N VAL A 20 1.44 3.99 -1.52
CA VAL A 20 0.13 4.38 -2.07
C VAL A 20 0.27 4.99 -3.46
N GLY A 21 1.23 5.91 -3.64
CA GLY A 21 1.52 6.52 -4.94
C GLY A 21 1.90 5.49 -6.00
N SER A 22 2.70 4.48 -5.64
CA SER A 22 3.09 3.40 -6.54
C SER A 22 1.90 2.54 -6.95
N VAL A 23 1.03 2.15 -6.00
CA VAL A 23 -0.18 1.36 -6.30
C VAL A 23 -1.11 2.11 -7.24
N LEU A 24 -1.38 3.38 -6.96
CA LEU A 24 -2.24 4.21 -7.80
C LEU A 24 -1.61 4.45 -9.18
N PHE A 25 -0.31 4.73 -9.25
CA PHE A 25 0.40 4.91 -10.52
C PHE A 25 0.34 3.64 -11.38
N VAL A 26 0.66 2.47 -10.81
CA VAL A 26 0.59 1.21 -11.56
C VAL A 26 -0.83 0.93 -12.02
N THR A 27 -1.82 1.17 -11.18
CA THR A 27 -3.22 0.90 -11.52
C THR A 27 -3.78 1.85 -12.57
N LEU A 28 -3.46 3.14 -12.49
CA LEU A 28 -4.09 4.17 -13.33
C LEU A 28 -3.28 4.49 -14.59
N ALA A 29 -1.94 4.41 -14.52
CA ALA A 29 -1.06 4.79 -15.62
C ALA A 29 -0.45 3.59 -16.36
N VAL A 30 -0.18 2.48 -15.67
CA VAL A 30 0.53 1.32 -16.27
C VAL A 30 -0.43 0.24 -16.73
N LEU A 31 -1.44 -0.10 -15.93
CA LEU A 31 -2.38 -1.17 -16.24
C LEU A 31 -3.18 -0.93 -17.53
N PRO A 32 -3.72 0.28 -17.83
CA PRO A 32 -4.52 0.45 -19.04
C PRO A 32 -3.73 0.24 -20.34
N PRO A 33 -2.53 0.82 -20.53
CA PRO A 33 -1.68 0.49 -21.68
C PRO A 33 -1.25 -0.99 -21.72
N ALA A 34 -0.97 -1.62 -20.57
CA ALA A 34 -0.65 -3.05 -20.51
C ALA A 34 -1.81 -3.93 -21.02
N LEU A 35 -3.06 -3.61 -20.66
CA LEU A 35 -4.27 -4.29 -21.16
C LEU A 35 -4.46 -4.14 -22.68
N ARG A 36 -3.97 -3.03 -23.26
CA ARG A 36 -3.99 -2.79 -24.72
C ARG A 36 -2.81 -3.43 -25.44
N GLY A 37 -1.83 -3.96 -24.71
CA GLY A 37 -0.60 -4.54 -25.27
C GLY A 37 0.41 -3.48 -25.73
N GLU A 38 0.33 -2.26 -25.20
CA GLU A 38 1.20 -1.14 -25.58
C GLU A 38 2.52 -1.10 -24.78
N ILE A 39 2.63 -1.91 -23.73
CA ILE A 39 3.82 -2.04 -22.89
C ILE A 39 4.44 -3.42 -23.12
N GLY A 40 5.72 -3.48 -23.51
CA GLY A 40 6.45 -4.73 -23.67
C GLY A 40 6.69 -5.47 -22.34
N THR A 41 6.90 -6.79 -22.43
CA THR A 41 7.11 -7.69 -21.27
C THR A 41 8.24 -7.23 -20.36
N THR A 42 9.39 -6.85 -20.90
CA THR A 42 10.53 -6.36 -20.10
C THR A 42 10.20 -5.11 -19.28
N ALA A 43 9.52 -4.13 -19.89
CA ALA A 43 9.15 -2.90 -19.21
C ALA A 43 8.10 -3.15 -18.13
N LEU A 44 7.07 -3.94 -18.44
CA LEU A 44 6.04 -4.32 -17.48
C LEU A 44 6.65 -5.10 -16.30
N GLY A 45 7.55 -6.06 -16.58
CA GLY A 45 8.25 -6.83 -15.56
C GLY A 45 9.09 -5.98 -14.62
N SER A 46 9.80 -4.97 -15.15
CA SER A 46 10.55 -4.03 -14.31
C SER A 46 9.64 -3.25 -13.37
N VAL A 47 8.49 -2.77 -13.86
CA VAL A 47 7.50 -2.04 -13.05
C VAL A 47 6.90 -2.94 -11.97
N VAL A 48 6.47 -4.15 -12.33
CA VAL A 48 5.87 -5.11 -11.41
C VAL A 48 6.88 -5.54 -10.34
N GLY A 49 8.11 -5.86 -10.74
CA GLY A 49 9.19 -6.18 -9.81
C GLY A 49 9.46 -5.05 -8.83
N ARG A 50 9.48 -3.80 -9.32
CA ARG A 50 9.64 -2.62 -8.48
C ARG A 50 8.47 -2.43 -7.51
N LEU A 51 7.23 -2.60 -7.95
CA LEU A 51 6.06 -2.49 -7.07
C LEU A 51 6.10 -3.52 -5.93
N ARG A 52 6.45 -4.78 -6.23
CA ARG A 52 6.62 -5.83 -5.21
C ARG A 52 7.74 -5.50 -4.24
N TRP A 53 8.89 -5.05 -4.76
CA TRP A 53 10.00 -4.63 -3.91
C TRP A 53 9.61 -3.48 -2.98
N ILE A 54 8.99 -2.42 -3.51
CA ILE A 54 8.48 -1.28 -2.73
C ILE A 54 7.50 -1.78 -1.66
N THR A 55 6.57 -2.67 -2.02
CA THR A 55 5.57 -3.22 -1.09
C THR A 55 6.23 -3.94 0.08
N ARG A 56 7.25 -4.78 -0.18
CA ARG A 56 7.94 -5.54 0.87
C ARG A 56 8.78 -4.66 1.79
N ILE A 57 9.54 -3.71 1.23
CA ILE A 57 10.33 -2.80 2.06
C ILE A 57 9.43 -1.84 2.85
N SER A 58 8.30 -1.42 2.27
CA SER A 58 7.30 -0.61 2.96
C SER A 58 6.67 -1.38 4.12
N ALA A 59 6.40 -2.67 3.96
CA ALA A 59 5.89 -3.49 5.05
C ALA A 59 6.81 -3.50 6.27
N VAL A 60 8.12 -3.64 6.05
CA VAL A 60 9.12 -3.53 7.14
C VAL A 60 9.08 -2.13 7.75
N ALA A 61 9.09 -1.08 6.92
CA ALA A 61 9.05 0.30 7.40
C ALA A 61 7.79 0.59 8.23
N PHE A 62 6.61 0.12 7.79
CA PHE A 62 5.34 0.32 8.50
C PHE A 62 5.28 -0.43 9.82
N VAL A 63 5.76 -1.66 9.89
CA VAL A 63 5.81 -2.42 11.15
C VAL A 63 6.70 -1.71 12.17
N LEU A 64 7.90 -1.29 11.76
CA LEU A 64 8.84 -0.61 12.67
C LEU A 64 8.31 0.77 13.11
N SER A 65 7.96 1.61 12.15
CA SER A 65 7.53 2.99 12.45
C SER A 65 6.13 3.06 13.03
N GLY A 66 5.17 2.32 12.47
CA GLY A 66 3.79 2.24 12.93
C GLY A 66 3.69 1.53 14.28
N GLY A 67 4.47 0.46 14.49
CA GLY A 67 4.58 -0.21 15.78
C GLY A 67 5.14 0.71 16.87
N HIS A 68 6.21 1.46 16.57
CA HIS A 68 6.75 2.47 17.48
C HIS A 68 5.71 3.55 17.83
N MET A 69 5.02 4.10 16.83
CA MET A 69 3.98 5.11 17.06
C MET A 69 2.81 4.55 17.87
N ALA A 70 2.30 3.36 17.54
CA ALA A 70 1.22 2.73 18.28
C ALA A 70 1.61 2.44 19.74
N GLY A 71 2.79 1.84 19.96
CA GLY A 71 3.26 1.47 21.29
C GLY A 71 3.67 2.65 22.19
N THR A 72 3.89 3.84 21.61
CA THR A 72 4.21 5.06 22.38
C THR A 72 3.02 5.99 22.57
N LEU A 73 2.00 5.91 21.71
CA LEU A 73 0.84 6.81 21.74
C LEU A 73 -0.43 6.17 22.30
N TYR A 74 -0.54 4.84 22.34
CA TYR A 74 -1.74 4.13 22.77
C TYR A 74 -1.44 3.06 23.81
N THR A 75 -2.31 2.95 24.82
CA THR A 75 -2.46 1.70 25.58
C THR A 75 -3.38 0.74 24.80
N PHE A 76 -3.44 -0.52 25.24
CA PHE A 76 -4.36 -1.49 24.65
C PHE A 76 -5.82 -1.01 24.73
N GLU A 77 -6.24 -0.53 25.90
CA GLU A 77 -7.58 -0.01 26.15
C GLU A 77 -7.88 1.21 25.28
N ALA A 78 -6.92 2.12 25.11
CA ALA A 78 -7.09 3.28 24.25
C ALA A 78 -7.22 2.86 22.77
N LEU A 79 -6.49 1.84 22.33
CA LEU A 79 -6.50 1.36 20.96
C LEU A 79 -7.83 0.68 20.59
N THR A 80 -8.41 -0.10 21.50
CA THR A 80 -9.67 -0.84 21.26
C THR A 80 -10.91 -0.15 21.80
N GLY A 81 -10.75 0.94 22.56
CA GLY A 81 -11.85 1.61 23.27
C GLY A 81 -12.16 3.02 22.79
N THR A 82 -11.34 3.60 21.90
CA THR A 82 -11.52 4.99 21.45
C THR A 82 -11.76 5.09 19.94
N PRO A 83 -12.48 6.12 19.45
CA PRO A 83 -12.65 6.35 18.02
C PRO A 83 -11.32 6.44 17.27
N ARG A 84 -10.35 7.16 17.84
CA ARG A 84 -9.00 7.31 17.26
C ARG A 84 -8.25 5.98 17.22
N GLY A 85 -8.36 5.15 18.25
CA GLY A 85 -7.79 3.80 18.28
C GLY A 85 -8.38 2.88 17.19
N HIS A 86 -9.69 2.90 17.00
CA HIS A 86 -10.35 2.15 15.93
C HIS A 86 -9.89 2.56 14.53
N LEU A 87 -9.57 3.84 14.31
CA LEU A 87 -8.97 4.27 13.05
C LEU A 87 -7.57 3.70 12.84
N VAL A 88 -6.75 3.62 13.89
CA VAL A 88 -5.43 2.96 13.79
C VAL A 88 -5.59 1.48 13.44
N LEU A 89 -6.52 0.77 14.09
CA LEU A 89 -6.83 -0.64 13.78
C LEU A 89 -7.37 -0.81 12.36
N THR A 90 -8.21 0.12 11.91
CA THR A 90 -8.72 0.16 10.54
C THR A 90 -7.58 0.38 9.54
N MET A 91 -6.67 1.32 9.82
CA MET A 91 -5.49 1.57 8.99
C MET A 91 -4.61 0.33 8.87
N LEU A 92 -4.40 -0.40 9.98
CA LEU A 92 -3.66 -1.66 10.00
C LEU A 92 -4.34 -2.74 9.14
N GLY A 93 -5.66 -2.89 9.28
CA GLY A 93 -6.43 -3.86 8.49
C GLY A 93 -6.42 -3.53 6.99
N LEU A 94 -6.65 -2.26 6.64
CA LEU A 94 -6.58 -1.79 5.26
C LEU A 94 -5.18 -2.00 4.67
N TRP A 95 -4.12 -1.67 5.41
CA TRP A 95 -2.75 -1.90 4.97
C TRP A 95 -2.48 -3.39 4.68
N PHE A 96 -2.93 -4.29 5.57
CA PHE A 96 -2.76 -5.72 5.40
C PHE A 96 -3.49 -6.23 4.15
N VAL A 97 -4.77 -5.86 3.98
CA VAL A 97 -5.57 -6.21 2.80
C VAL A 97 -4.92 -5.66 1.52
N GLY A 98 -4.55 -4.39 1.52
CA GLY A 98 -3.92 -3.74 0.37
C GLY A 98 -2.60 -4.39 -0.02
N THR A 99 -1.76 -4.73 0.95
CA THR A 99 -0.50 -5.47 0.74
C THR A 99 -0.76 -6.83 0.10
N GLY A 100 -1.75 -7.59 0.62
CA GLY A 100 -2.13 -8.88 0.05
C GLY A 100 -2.62 -8.77 -1.40
N LEU A 101 -3.50 -7.80 -1.68
CA LEU A 101 -3.99 -7.54 -3.04
C LEU A 101 -2.85 -7.21 -4.01
N VAL A 102 -1.88 -6.40 -3.60
CA VAL A 102 -0.73 -6.03 -4.43
C VAL A 102 0.19 -7.24 -4.69
N GLU A 103 0.45 -8.10 -3.70
CA GLU A 103 1.27 -9.31 -3.91
C GLU A 103 0.56 -10.33 -4.81
N VAL A 104 -0.77 -10.49 -4.69
CA VAL A 104 -1.55 -11.34 -5.61
C VAL A 104 -1.52 -10.79 -7.03
N ALA A 105 -1.76 -9.48 -7.21
CA ALA A 105 -1.67 -8.82 -8.51
C ALA A 105 -0.28 -8.98 -9.13
N GLY A 106 0.77 -8.74 -8.34
CA GLY A 106 2.15 -8.84 -8.77
C GLY A 106 2.56 -10.27 -9.14
N SER A 107 1.99 -11.28 -8.48
CA SER A 107 2.23 -12.69 -8.83
C SER A 107 1.56 -13.05 -10.15
N LYS A 108 0.28 -12.67 -10.33
CA LYS A 108 -0.44 -12.87 -11.60
C LYS A 108 0.27 -12.21 -12.79
N LEU A 109 0.77 -10.98 -12.61
CA LEU A 109 1.52 -10.29 -13.64
C LEU A 109 2.87 -10.97 -13.93
N ALA A 110 3.54 -11.51 -12.91
CA ALA A 110 4.82 -12.21 -13.07
C ALA A 110 4.65 -13.53 -13.84
N ASP A 111 3.66 -14.35 -13.47
CA ASP A 111 3.36 -15.63 -14.16
C ASP A 111 3.10 -15.42 -15.66
N GLY A 112 2.53 -14.26 -15.99
CA GLY A 112 2.30 -13.83 -17.36
C GLY A 112 3.53 -13.57 -18.21
N LEU A 113 4.55 -12.98 -17.59
CA LEU A 113 5.80 -12.63 -18.25
C LEU A 113 6.58 -13.88 -18.63
N ASP A 114 6.54 -14.91 -17.78
CA ASP A 114 7.18 -16.20 -18.04
C ASP A 114 6.54 -16.95 -19.22
N ALA A 115 5.26 -16.66 -19.50
CA ALA A 115 4.49 -17.25 -20.60
C ALA A 115 4.50 -16.41 -21.90
N ASP A 116 5.25 -15.29 -21.95
CA ASP A 116 5.26 -14.29 -23.03
C ASP A 116 3.85 -13.77 -23.41
N LYS A 117 2.95 -13.72 -22.43
CA LYS A 117 1.56 -13.24 -22.59
C LYS A 117 1.38 -11.96 -21.79
N LEU A 118 0.97 -10.88 -22.44
CA LEU A 118 0.78 -9.58 -21.77
C LEU A 118 -0.68 -9.31 -21.36
N ARG A 119 -1.63 -9.69 -22.21
CA ARG A 119 -3.04 -9.25 -22.07
C ARG A 119 -3.80 -10.04 -21.01
N GLU A 120 -3.65 -11.36 -21.01
CA GLU A 120 -4.35 -12.24 -20.06
C GLU A 120 -3.92 -11.98 -18.60
N PRO A 121 -2.61 -11.89 -18.30
CA PRO A 121 -2.14 -11.66 -16.93
C PRO A 121 -2.53 -10.28 -16.40
N ALA A 122 -2.48 -9.26 -17.25
CA ALA A 122 -3.00 -7.93 -16.93
C ALA A 122 -4.50 -7.95 -16.63
N ARG A 123 -5.28 -8.74 -17.37
CA ARG A 123 -6.72 -8.91 -17.14
C ARG A 123 -7.01 -9.61 -15.81
N GLU A 124 -6.23 -10.63 -15.46
CA GLU A 124 -6.40 -11.33 -14.18
C GLU A 124 -5.95 -10.51 -12.97
N ALA A 125 -4.90 -9.69 -13.12
CA ALA A 125 -4.40 -8.82 -12.05
C ALA A 125 -5.27 -7.58 -11.83
N LYS A 126 -6.00 -7.13 -12.86
CA LYS A 126 -6.88 -5.95 -12.82
C LYS A 126 -7.79 -5.85 -11.59
N PRO A 127 -8.62 -6.86 -11.22
CA PRO A 127 -9.50 -6.74 -10.06
C PRO A 127 -8.73 -6.48 -8.76
N PHE A 128 -7.55 -7.08 -8.60
CA PHE A 128 -6.71 -6.90 -7.41
C PHE A 128 -6.07 -5.51 -7.36
N LEU A 129 -5.58 -4.98 -8.49
CA LEU A 129 -5.06 -3.61 -8.56
C LEU A 129 -6.13 -2.55 -8.31
N TYR A 130 -7.36 -2.77 -8.81
CA TYR A 130 -8.49 -1.89 -8.52
C TYR A 130 -8.91 -1.96 -7.06
N GLY A 131 -8.96 -3.16 -6.48
CA GLY A 131 -9.18 -3.34 -5.04
C GLY A 131 -8.11 -2.65 -4.20
N ALA A 132 -6.83 -2.83 -4.54
CA ALA A 132 -5.72 -2.18 -3.86
C ALA A 132 -5.77 -0.65 -3.96
N SER A 133 -6.23 -0.12 -5.10
CA SER A 133 -6.45 1.31 -5.28
C SER A 133 -7.58 1.84 -4.40
N ALA A 134 -8.71 1.13 -4.32
CA ALA A 134 -9.80 1.49 -3.42
C ALA A 134 -9.35 1.47 -1.95
N VAL A 135 -8.59 0.45 -1.55
CA VAL A 135 -7.98 0.34 -0.21
C VAL A 135 -7.00 1.49 0.03
N SER A 136 -6.21 1.89 -0.97
CA SER A 136 -5.29 3.01 -0.88
C SER A 136 -6.00 4.35 -0.64
N LEU A 137 -7.13 4.57 -1.31
CA LEU A 137 -7.99 5.74 -1.03
C LEU A 137 -8.54 5.68 0.40
N GLY A 138 -8.97 4.50 0.86
CA GLY A 138 -9.38 4.28 2.25
C GLY A 138 -8.27 4.65 3.25
N LEU A 139 -7.03 4.22 2.99
CA LEU A 139 -5.87 4.57 3.82
C LEU A 139 -5.59 6.08 3.85
N ILE A 140 -5.72 6.78 2.71
CA ILE A 140 -5.59 8.25 2.66
C ILE A 140 -6.65 8.91 3.54
N VAL A 141 -7.91 8.47 3.44
CA VAL A 141 -9.01 9.01 4.26
C VAL A 141 -8.76 8.74 5.74
N THR A 142 -8.41 7.50 6.12
CA THR A 142 -8.10 7.15 7.51
C THR A 142 -6.94 7.97 8.07
N ALA A 143 -5.88 8.17 7.28
CA ALA A 143 -4.75 9.01 7.67
C ALA A 143 -5.17 10.49 7.85
N GLY A 144 -6.00 11.03 6.96
CA GLY A 144 -6.53 12.39 7.06
C GLY A 144 -7.38 12.62 8.31
N LEU A 145 -8.23 11.65 8.67
CA LEU A 145 -9.00 11.67 9.91
C LEU A 145 -8.08 11.62 11.14
N LEU A 146 -7.07 10.75 11.14
CA LEU A 146 -6.09 10.68 12.23
C LEU A 146 -5.26 11.97 12.37
N ALA A 147 -4.99 12.66 11.27
CA ALA A 147 -4.29 13.94 11.25
C ALA A 147 -5.16 15.13 11.68
N SER A 148 -6.48 14.94 11.87
CA SER A 148 -7.46 16.00 12.16
C SER A 148 -8.08 15.82 13.55
N PRO A 149 -7.52 16.41 14.62
CA PRO A 149 -7.98 16.19 15.99
C PRO A 149 -9.40 16.69 16.29
N SER A 150 -9.94 17.59 15.46
CA SER A 150 -11.26 18.20 15.67
C SER A 150 -12.43 17.37 15.15
N LEU A 151 -12.17 16.25 14.48
CA LEU A 151 -13.18 15.42 13.82
C LEU A 151 -13.51 14.11 14.58
N LEU A 152 -12.86 13.86 15.72
CA LEU A 152 -12.89 12.60 16.47
C LEU A 152 -12.81 12.86 17.97
#